data_AF-A0A8T0D0I0-F1
#
_entry.id   AF-A0A8T0D0I0-F1
#
_cell.length_a   1.000
_cell.length_b   1.000
_cell.length_c   1.000
_cell.angle_alpha   90.00
_cell.angle_beta   90.00
_cell.angle_gamma   90.00
#
_symmetry.space_group_name_H-M   'P 1'
#
loop_
_entity.id
_entity.type
_entity.pdbx_description
1 polymer ?
#
loop_
_entity_poly.entity_id
_entity_poly.type
_entity_poly.pdbx_seq_one_letter_code
_entity_poly.pdbx_strand_id
1 'polypeptide(L)'
;MTWWSAVPNRGSANDKLKMLPAWAKRCGVQSADTAKVSESVWKGTMHGLLWLSSLYVVILSGKHSFFHRPCQVWDGIVWNKNLYVDPPAFDLQVIYALQLAHYLHTAYATLFVDTWRSDWIALIVHHVVTLSLISLSFIRRFLPMGALVLFIHDISDVLLEFTKLNVYFKWRHGKPSMINKYLSDIGFLLFALSWLPGPDAEPPIGLTALNAPKRRHQRHYLRKALYGTCFSELPLLHGGGPVLPDTSNLKSL
;
A
#
# COMPACT_ATOMS: atom_id res chain seq x y z
N MET A 1 -10.90 -21.87 -6.99
CA MET A 1 -10.75 -23.00 -6.05
C MET A 1 -9.67 -22.58 -5.07
N THR A 2 -10.01 -22.24 -3.83
CA THR A 2 -8.99 -21.77 -2.85
C THR A 2 -7.93 -22.86 -2.64
N TRP A 3 -6.74 -22.52 -2.14
CA TRP A 3 -5.65 -23.48 -1.83
C TRP A 3 -6.14 -24.76 -1.11
N TRP A 4 -7.15 -24.60 -0.25
CA TRP A 4 -7.85 -25.66 0.47
C TRP A 4 -8.62 -26.67 -0.40
N SER A 5 -9.03 -26.26 -1.58
CA SER A 5 -9.87 -27.02 -2.52
C SER A 5 -9.04 -27.79 -3.56
N ALA A 6 -7.75 -27.45 -3.73
CA ALA A 6 -6.87 -28.01 -4.75
C ALA A 6 -6.01 -29.18 -4.25
N VAL A 7 -6.08 -29.53 -2.96
CA VAL A 7 -5.30 -30.63 -2.37
C VAL A 7 -6.04 -31.96 -2.59
N PRO A 8 -5.45 -32.94 -3.31
CA PRO A 8 -6.07 -34.24 -3.52
C PRO A 8 -6.31 -34.97 -2.19
N ASN A 9 -7.44 -35.66 -2.10
CA ASN A 9 -7.90 -36.37 -0.92
C ASN A 9 -6.97 -37.55 -0.56
N ARG A 10 -5.91 -37.31 0.23
CA ARG A 10 -5.06 -38.35 0.84
C ARG A 10 -5.03 -38.15 2.37
N GLY A 11 -5.25 -39.24 3.11
CA GLY A 11 -5.53 -39.24 4.55
C GLY A 11 -4.43 -38.66 5.48
N SER A 12 -4.80 -38.51 6.77
CA SER A 12 -4.03 -37.99 7.91
C SER A 12 -3.59 -36.51 7.83
N ALA A 13 -3.01 -36.06 6.71
CA ALA A 13 -2.67 -34.65 6.51
C ALA A 13 -3.92 -33.73 6.47
N ASN A 14 -5.05 -34.28 6.00
CA ASN A 14 -6.34 -33.59 5.92
C ASN A 14 -6.94 -33.23 7.29
N ASP A 15 -6.53 -33.88 8.38
CA ASP A 15 -7.11 -33.62 9.70
C ASP A 15 -6.54 -32.35 10.34
N LYS A 16 -5.24 -32.09 10.16
CA LYS A 16 -4.63 -30.80 10.55
C LYS A 16 -5.14 -29.65 9.69
N LEU A 17 -5.35 -29.92 8.40
CA LEU A 17 -5.95 -28.98 7.47
C LEU A 17 -7.38 -28.60 7.97
N LYS A 18 -8.20 -29.53 8.44
CA LYS A 18 -9.55 -29.19 8.93
C LYS A 18 -9.59 -28.42 10.26
N MET A 19 -8.46 -28.15 10.91
CA MET A 19 -8.41 -27.52 12.23
C MET A 19 -8.98 -26.09 12.23
N LEU A 20 -8.59 -25.24 11.27
CA LEU A 20 -9.06 -23.85 11.18
C LEU A 20 -10.56 -23.77 10.82
N PRO A 21 -11.07 -24.53 9.82
CA PRO A 21 -12.50 -24.63 9.58
C PRO A 21 -13.30 -25.14 10.78
N ALA A 22 -12.80 -26.19 11.46
CA ALA A 22 -13.46 -26.74 12.64
C ALA A 22 -13.50 -25.73 13.80
N TRP A 23 -12.41 -25.00 14.02
CA TRP A 23 -12.34 -23.92 14.99
C TRP A 23 -13.34 -22.80 14.67
N ALA A 24 -13.39 -22.32 13.42
CA ALA A 24 -14.33 -21.28 13.01
C ALA A 24 -15.80 -21.71 13.20
N LYS A 25 -16.12 -22.98 12.93
CA LYS A 25 -17.43 -23.56 13.20
C LYS A 25 -17.75 -23.62 14.70
N ARG A 26 -16.77 -24.00 15.55
CA ARG A 26 -16.91 -23.96 17.03
C ARG A 26 -17.13 -22.54 17.55
N CYS A 27 -16.54 -21.55 16.88
CA CYS A 27 -16.81 -20.15 17.18
C CYS A 27 -18.21 -19.70 16.75
N GLY A 28 -19.03 -20.54 16.08
CA GLY A 28 -20.39 -20.22 15.68
C GLY A 28 -20.53 -19.42 14.39
N VAL A 29 -19.50 -19.42 13.53
CA VAL A 29 -19.53 -18.80 12.20
C VAL A 29 -20.41 -19.64 11.26
N GLN A 30 -21.06 -19.00 10.29
CA GLN A 30 -21.83 -19.69 9.26
C GLN A 30 -20.96 -20.67 8.46
N SER A 31 -21.51 -21.85 8.15
CA SER A 31 -20.80 -22.90 7.41
C SER A 31 -20.28 -22.43 6.04
N ALA A 32 -21.00 -21.52 5.37
CA ALA A 32 -20.60 -20.96 4.07
C ALA A 32 -19.36 -20.06 4.15
N ASP A 33 -19.11 -19.41 5.28
CA ASP A 33 -17.98 -18.48 5.46
C ASP A 33 -16.79 -19.12 6.18
N THR A 34 -16.94 -20.35 6.67
CA THR A 34 -15.91 -21.08 7.43
C THR A 34 -14.60 -21.24 6.65
N ALA A 35 -14.68 -21.52 5.34
CA ALA A 35 -13.50 -21.60 4.47
C ALA A 35 -12.83 -20.22 4.30
N LYS A 36 -13.62 -19.15 4.14
CA LYS A 36 -13.13 -17.77 3.97
C LYS A 36 -12.44 -17.26 5.24
N VAL A 37 -12.97 -17.60 6.42
CA VAL A 37 -12.33 -17.29 7.71
C VAL A 37 -10.95 -17.95 7.78
N SER A 38 -10.85 -19.21 7.39
CA SER A 38 -9.58 -19.94 7.45
C SER A 38 -8.53 -19.31 6.52
N GLU A 39 -8.95 -18.89 5.32
CA GLU A 39 -8.10 -18.18 4.37
C GLU A 39 -7.65 -16.82 4.90
N SER A 40 -8.58 -16.00 5.43
CA SER A 40 -8.25 -14.70 6.01
C SER A 40 -7.39 -14.79 7.28
N VAL A 41 -7.57 -15.82 8.12
CA VAL A 41 -6.67 -16.06 9.26
C VAL A 41 -5.26 -16.36 8.78
N TRP A 42 -5.13 -17.23 7.77
CA TRP A 42 -3.82 -17.56 7.20
C TRP A 42 -3.13 -16.33 6.61
N LYS A 43 -3.81 -15.60 5.71
CA LYS A 43 -3.29 -14.39 5.08
C LYS A 43 -2.93 -13.34 6.14
N GLY A 44 -3.85 -13.04 7.07
CA GLY A 44 -3.63 -12.08 8.15
C GLY A 44 -2.47 -12.45 9.07
N THR A 45 -2.26 -13.74 9.34
CA THR A 45 -1.11 -14.21 10.14
C THR A 45 0.21 -13.96 9.41
N MET A 46 0.28 -14.30 8.11
CA MET A 46 1.51 -14.07 7.32
C MET A 46 1.83 -12.58 7.19
N HIS A 47 0.85 -11.75 6.83
CA HIS A 47 1.01 -10.30 6.78
C HIS A 47 1.43 -9.72 8.13
N GLY A 48 0.78 -10.15 9.23
CA GLY A 48 1.13 -9.72 10.58
C GLY A 48 2.56 -10.09 10.98
N LEU A 49 3.02 -11.30 10.67
CA LEU A 49 4.40 -11.73 10.97
C LEU A 49 5.44 -10.94 10.16
N LEU A 50 5.18 -10.69 8.87
CA LEU A 50 6.09 -9.89 8.03
C LEU A 50 6.11 -8.42 8.45
N TRP A 51 4.95 -7.86 8.82
CA TRP A 51 4.86 -6.51 9.35
C TRP A 51 5.57 -6.39 10.70
N LEU A 52 5.40 -7.35 11.62
CA LEU A 52 6.13 -7.40 12.89
C LEU A 52 7.66 -7.55 12.69
N SER A 53 8.08 -8.32 11.69
CA SER A 53 9.50 -8.43 11.32
C SER A 53 10.04 -7.09 10.81
N SER A 54 9.26 -6.37 10.00
CA SER A 54 9.59 -5.04 9.54
C SER A 54 9.61 -4.02 10.68
N LEU A 55 8.64 -4.07 11.61
CA LEU A 55 8.61 -3.27 12.83
C LEU A 55 9.88 -3.47 13.67
N TYR A 56 10.30 -4.73 13.81
CA TYR A 56 11.51 -5.06 14.54
C TYR A 56 12.74 -4.42 13.91
N VAL A 57 12.94 -4.56 12.59
CA VAL A 57 14.12 -4.00 11.93
C VAL A 57 14.09 -2.47 11.88
N VAL A 58 12.93 -1.88 11.54
CA VAL A 58 12.80 -0.42 11.32
C VAL A 58 12.79 0.37 12.63
N ILE A 59 12.15 -0.14 13.69
CA ILE A 59 11.94 0.62 14.94
C ILE A 59 12.68 -0.04 16.12
N LEU A 60 12.42 -1.33 16.38
CA LEU A 60 12.82 -1.94 17.66
C LEU A 60 14.29 -2.33 17.72
N SER A 61 14.94 -2.58 16.58
CA SER A 61 16.32 -3.05 16.52
C SER A 61 17.31 -1.97 16.99
N GLY A 62 16.93 -0.70 16.99
CA GLY A 62 17.80 0.43 17.37
C GLY A 62 19.02 0.66 16.45
N LYS A 63 19.22 -0.17 15.43
CA LYS A 63 20.33 -0.09 14.46
C LYS A 63 20.13 1.03 13.44
N HIS A 64 18.88 1.42 13.22
CA HIS A 64 18.47 2.29 12.14
C HIS A 64 17.80 3.55 12.70
N SER A 65 18.32 4.73 12.37
CA SER A 65 17.76 6.01 12.83
C SER A 65 16.71 6.58 11.88
N PHE A 66 16.52 5.98 10.71
CA PHE A 66 15.73 6.56 9.62
C PHE A 66 14.24 6.72 9.93
N PHE A 67 13.68 5.93 10.84
CA PHE A 67 12.32 6.13 11.31
C PHE A 67 12.18 7.39 12.17
N HIS A 68 13.14 7.64 13.07
CA HIS A 68 13.13 8.79 13.97
C HIS A 68 13.66 10.07 13.31
N ARG A 69 14.52 9.95 12.31
CA ARG A 69 15.15 11.05 11.57
C ARG A 69 15.10 10.78 10.06
N PRO A 70 13.93 10.94 9.42
CA PRO A 70 13.73 10.58 8.01
C PRO A 70 14.64 11.36 7.05
N CYS A 71 15.01 12.60 7.39
CA CYS A 71 15.89 13.40 6.56
C CYS A 71 17.35 12.88 6.54
N GLN A 72 17.80 12.16 7.56
CA GLN A 72 19.17 11.62 7.60
C GLN A 72 19.41 10.50 6.59
N VAL A 73 18.34 9.92 6.02
CA VAL A 73 18.48 8.90 4.98
C VAL A 73 19.16 9.46 3.74
N TRP A 74 18.93 10.74 3.44
CA TRP A 74 19.56 11.41 2.31
C TRP A 74 21.08 11.49 2.47
N ASP A 75 21.60 11.51 3.69
CA ASP A 75 23.04 11.59 3.92
C ASP A 75 23.77 10.33 3.43
N GLY A 76 23.17 9.17 3.69
CA GLY A 76 23.67 7.87 3.22
C GLY A 76 23.49 7.62 1.73
N ILE A 77 22.74 8.47 1.01
CA ILE A 77 22.41 8.32 -0.41
C ILE A 77 23.12 9.38 -1.27
N VAL A 78 23.00 10.66 -0.92
CA VAL A 78 23.50 11.80 -1.71
C VAL A 78 25.00 12.00 -1.47
N TRP A 79 25.42 11.90 -0.21
CA TRP A 79 26.80 12.20 0.18
C TRP A 79 27.69 10.95 0.25
N ASN A 80 27.14 9.77 0.03
CA ASN A 80 27.87 8.50 0.03
C ASN A 80 28.42 8.15 -1.36
N LYS A 81 29.72 8.41 -1.56
CA LYS A 81 30.42 8.08 -2.82
C LYS A 81 30.56 6.57 -3.08
N ASN A 82 30.45 5.73 -2.04
CA ASN A 82 30.60 4.28 -2.12
C ASN A 82 29.26 3.54 -2.14
N LEU A 83 28.13 4.24 -2.34
CA LEU A 83 26.77 3.66 -2.27
C LEU A 83 26.56 2.39 -3.11
N TYR A 84 27.21 2.30 -4.28
CA TYR A 84 27.10 1.14 -5.17
C TYR A 84 28.17 0.08 -4.93
N VAL A 85 29.22 0.42 -4.17
CA VAL A 85 30.34 -0.47 -3.83
C VAL A 85 30.03 -1.22 -2.55
N ASP A 86 29.56 -0.52 -1.53
CA ASP A 86 29.25 -1.11 -0.23
C ASP A 86 27.92 -1.88 -0.28
N PRO A 87 27.87 -3.11 0.25
CA PRO A 87 26.62 -3.85 0.32
C PRO A 87 25.67 -3.18 1.33
N PRO A 88 24.35 -3.17 1.06
CA PRO A 88 23.39 -2.66 2.03
C PRO A 88 23.38 -3.49 3.31
N ALA A 89 22.84 -2.93 4.39
CA ALA A 89 22.71 -3.63 5.66
C ALA A 89 21.98 -4.98 5.48
N PHE A 90 22.55 -6.05 6.04
CA PHE A 90 22.08 -7.41 5.83
C PHE A 90 20.64 -7.65 6.30
N ASP A 91 20.25 -7.05 7.42
CA ASP A 91 18.89 -7.09 7.95
C ASP A 91 17.87 -6.45 6.99
N LEU A 92 18.21 -5.32 6.37
CA LEU A 92 17.40 -4.70 5.32
C LEU A 92 17.28 -5.61 4.09
N GLN A 93 18.36 -6.27 3.69
CA GLN A 93 18.31 -7.23 2.58
C GLN A 93 17.36 -8.40 2.89
N VAL A 94 17.41 -8.93 4.12
CA VAL A 94 16.56 -10.05 4.54
C VAL A 94 15.08 -9.66 4.54
N ILE A 95 14.71 -8.52 5.13
CA ILE A 95 13.30 -8.10 5.12
C ILE A 95 12.82 -7.83 3.69
N TYR A 96 13.65 -7.25 2.83
CA TYR A 96 13.30 -7.04 1.42
C TYR A 96 13.09 -8.34 0.67
N ALA A 97 13.97 -9.33 0.88
CA ALA A 97 13.84 -10.63 0.25
C ALA A 97 12.56 -11.35 0.71
N LEU A 98 12.25 -11.31 2.01
CA LEU A 98 11.02 -11.87 2.56
C LEU A 98 9.77 -11.18 2.01
N GLN A 99 9.77 -9.84 1.97
CA GLN A 99 8.70 -9.03 1.40
C GLN A 99 8.48 -9.35 -0.08
N LEU A 100 9.55 -9.34 -0.88
CA LEU A 100 9.49 -9.64 -2.31
C LEU A 100 8.93 -11.04 -2.56
N ALA A 101 9.43 -12.05 -1.85
CA ALA A 101 8.95 -13.42 -1.97
C ALA A 101 7.46 -13.54 -1.60
N HIS A 102 7.03 -12.85 -0.53
CA HIS A 102 5.63 -12.83 -0.12
C HIS A 102 4.72 -12.15 -1.14
N TYR A 103 5.11 -10.98 -1.66
CA TYR A 103 4.34 -10.25 -2.66
C TYR A 103 4.27 -11.00 -4.00
N LEU A 104 5.35 -11.69 -4.41
CA LEU A 104 5.32 -12.57 -5.57
C LEU A 104 4.41 -13.77 -5.35
N HIS A 105 4.48 -14.41 -4.19
CA HIS A 105 3.64 -15.55 -3.85
C HIS A 105 2.16 -15.17 -3.82
N THR A 106 1.81 -14.06 -3.19
CA THR A 106 0.42 -13.58 -3.09
C THR A 106 -0.12 -13.09 -4.43
N ALA A 107 0.70 -12.45 -5.27
CA ALA A 107 0.33 -12.12 -6.65
C ALA A 107 0.05 -13.39 -7.48
N TYR A 108 0.92 -14.40 -7.39
CA TYR A 108 0.73 -15.69 -8.04
C TYR A 108 -0.55 -16.39 -7.54
N ALA A 109 -0.76 -16.44 -6.23
CA ALA A 109 -1.96 -17.02 -5.64
C ALA A 109 -3.23 -16.31 -6.14
N THR A 110 -3.22 -14.98 -6.21
CA THR A 110 -4.35 -14.18 -6.69
C THR A 110 -4.67 -14.45 -8.16
N LEU A 111 -3.66 -14.60 -9.01
CA LEU A 111 -3.85 -14.80 -10.45
C LEU A 111 -4.30 -16.23 -10.79
N PHE A 112 -3.71 -17.24 -10.14
CA PHE A 112 -3.82 -18.63 -10.59
C PHE A 112 -4.55 -19.57 -9.64
N VAL A 113 -4.68 -19.22 -8.36
CA VAL A 113 -5.28 -20.09 -7.36
C VAL A 113 -6.62 -19.54 -6.87
N ASP A 114 -6.64 -18.29 -6.48
CA ASP A 114 -7.80 -17.66 -5.86
C ASP A 114 -8.93 -17.45 -6.89
N THR A 115 -10.18 -17.55 -6.43
CA THR A 115 -11.33 -17.22 -7.26
C THR A 115 -11.44 -15.72 -7.43
N TRP A 116 -11.53 -15.24 -8.66
CA TRP A 116 -11.67 -13.82 -8.95
C TRP A 116 -12.98 -13.26 -8.37
N ARG A 117 -12.81 -12.39 -7.37
CA ARG A 117 -13.84 -11.58 -6.70
C ARG A 117 -13.80 -10.15 -7.24
N SER A 118 -14.88 -9.38 -7.18
CA SER A 118 -15.01 -8.06 -7.86
C SER A 118 -13.87 -7.04 -7.65
N ASP A 119 -13.07 -7.20 -6.60
CA ASP A 119 -11.91 -6.36 -6.24
C ASP A 119 -10.55 -6.95 -6.66
N TRP A 120 -10.52 -8.04 -7.42
CA TRP A 120 -9.29 -8.70 -7.87
C TRP A 120 -8.37 -7.76 -8.67
N ILE A 121 -8.93 -6.84 -9.45
CA ILE A 121 -8.16 -5.84 -10.22
C ILE A 121 -7.40 -4.91 -9.28
N ALA A 122 -8.07 -4.40 -8.25
CA ALA A 122 -7.44 -3.51 -7.28
C ALA A 122 -6.29 -4.22 -6.54
N LEU A 123 -6.47 -5.51 -6.20
CA LEU A 123 -5.44 -6.33 -5.57
C LEU A 123 -4.23 -6.57 -6.50
N ILE A 124 -4.46 -6.82 -7.79
CA ILE A 124 -3.36 -6.98 -8.75
C ILE A 124 -2.62 -5.66 -8.99
N VAL A 125 -3.35 -4.55 -9.13
CA VAL A 125 -2.72 -3.22 -9.24
C VAL A 125 -1.86 -2.92 -8.02
N HIS A 126 -2.36 -3.22 -6.81
CA HIS A 126 -1.59 -3.13 -5.56
C HIS A 126 -0.30 -3.95 -5.63
N HIS A 127 -0.39 -5.23 -6.01
CA HIS A 127 0.79 -6.09 -6.15
C HIS A 127 1.80 -5.57 -7.19
N VAL A 128 1.33 -5.04 -8.32
CA VAL A 128 2.22 -4.45 -9.33
C VAL A 128 2.93 -3.23 -8.77
N VAL A 129 2.21 -2.35 -8.06
CA VAL A 129 2.80 -1.16 -7.43
C VAL A 129 3.81 -1.55 -6.36
N THR A 130 3.48 -2.49 -5.45
CA THR A 130 4.41 -2.90 -4.38
C THR A 130 5.64 -3.61 -4.91
N LEU A 131 5.48 -4.55 -5.85
CA LEU A 131 6.61 -5.23 -6.49
C LEU A 131 7.52 -4.24 -7.24
N SER A 132 6.93 -3.23 -7.87
CA SER A 132 7.69 -2.15 -8.51
C SER A 132 8.45 -1.32 -7.48
N LEU A 133 7.80 -0.92 -6.37
CA LEU A 133 8.44 -0.16 -5.30
C LEU A 133 9.58 -0.93 -4.65
N ILE A 134 9.40 -2.21 -4.34
CA ILE A 134 10.46 -3.08 -3.77
C ILE A 134 11.63 -3.19 -4.75
N SER A 135 11.34 -3.49 -6.02
CA SER A 135 12.37 -3.71 -7.03
C SER A 135 13.16 -2.44 -7.35
N LEU A 136 12.46 -1.32 -7.56
CA LEU A 136 13.09 -0.04 -7.88
C LEU A 136 13.88 0.51 -6.70
N SER A 137 13.34 0.46 -5.47
CA SER A 137 14.08 0.89 -4.29
C SER A 137 15.32 0.04 -4.02
N PHE A 138 15.26 -1.27 -4.30
CA PHE A 138 16.42 -2.17 -4.20
C PHE A 138 17.51 -1.82 -5.23
N ILE A 139 17.15 -1.67 -6.51
CA ILE A 139 18.08 -1.34 -7.60
C ILE A 139 18.73 0.03 -7.36
N ARG A 140 17.95 1.02 -6.92
CA ARG A 140 18.42 2.39 -6.69
C ARG A 140 19.13 2.59 -5.35
N ARG A 141 19.34 1.52 -4.56
CA ARG A 141 19.93 1.56 -3.21
C ARG A 141 19.18 2.44 -2.21
N PHE A 142 17.89 2.68 -2.43
CA PHE A 142 17.01 3.44 -1.53
C PHE A 142 16.35 2.55 -0.48
N LEU A 143 17.08 1.53 0.01
CA LEU A 143 16.53 0.51 0.91
C LEU A 143 15.93 1.10 2.20
N PRO A 144 16.54 2.09 2.87
CA PRO A 144 15.96 2.63 4.11
C PRO A 144 14.63 3.39 3.86
N MET A 145 14.54 4.14 2.76
CA MET A 145 13.27 4.81 2.38
C MET A 145 12.22 3.81 1.98
N GLY A 146 12.57 2.85 1.12
CA GLY A 146 11.64 1.83 0.71
C GLY A 146 11.22 0.92 1.88
N ALA A 147 12.07 0.71 2.89
CA ALA A 147 11.70 -0.02 4.11
C ALA A 147 10.63 0.72 4.91
N LEU A 148 10.74 2.06 5.00
CA LEU A 148 9.71 2.89 5.63
C LEU A 148 8.39 2.85 4.85
N VAL A 149 8.46 2.96 3.52
CA VAL A 149 7.29 2.85 2.65
C VAL A 149 6.62 1.49 2.80
N LEU A 150 7.38 0.39 2.75
CA LEU A 150 6.87 -0.97 2.97
C LEU A 150 6.24 -1.15 4.34
N PHE A 151 6.88 -0.64 5.40
CA PHE A 151 6.36 -0.73 6.75
C PHE A 151 5.00 -0.04 6.92
N ILE A 152 4.83 1.15 6.33
CA ILE A 152 3.56 1.89 6.37
C ILE A 152 2.54 1.24 5.44
N HIS A 153 2.96 0.76 4.28
CA HIS A 153 2.08 0.14 3.29
C HIS A 153 1.50 -1.20 3.80
N ASP A 154 2.32 -2.06 4.38
CA ASP A 154 1.92 -3.38 4.86
C ASP A 154 0.87 -3.36 5.97
N ILE A 155 0.80 -2.28 6.76
CA ILE A 155 -0.20 -2.19 7.83
C ILE A 155 -1.62 -2.17 7.28
N SER A 156 -1.83 -1.64 6.06
CA SER A 156 -3.16 -1.63 5.44
C SER A 156 -3.63 -3.03 5.11
N ASP A 157 -2.72 -3.92 4.71
CA ASP A 157 -3.05 -5.31 4.35
C ASP A 157 -3.40 -6.13 5.61
N VAL A 158 -2.70 -5.88 6.72
CA VAL A 158 -3.05 -6.45 8.04
C VAL A 158 -4.44 -5.97 8.48
N LEU A 159 -4.71 -4.67 8.37
CA LEU A 159 -6.02 -4.08 8.73
C LEU A 159 -7.14 -4.62 7.84
N LEU A 160 -6.90 -4.82 6.55
CA LEU A 160 -7.87 -5.36 5.61
C LEU A 160 -8.26 -6.80 5.95
N GLU A 161 -7.29 -7.68 6.21
CA GLU A 161 -7.59 -9.07 6.61
C GLU A 161 -8.24 -9.13 8.00
N PHE A 162 -7.82 -8.27 8.93
CA PHE A 162 -8.48 -8.13 10.23
C PHE A 162 -9.95 -7.69 10.06
N THR A 163 -10.22 -6.74 9.19
CA THR A 163 -11.59 -6.26 8.90
C THR A 163 -12.45 -7.37 8.32
N LYS A 164 -11.93 -8.11 7.33
CA LYS A 164 -12.64 -9.27 6.74
C LYS A 164 -13.01 -10.31 7.80
N LEU A 165 -12.10 -10.63 8.72
CA LEU A 165 -12.39 -11.54 9.82
C LEU A 165 -13.54 -11.02 10.69
N ASN A 166 -13.52 -9.74 11.05
CA ASN A 166 -14.60 -9.13 11.83
C ASN A 166 -15.96 -9.15 11.08
N VAL A 167 -15.96 -8.96 9.75
CA VAL A 167 -17.17 -9.13 8.92
C VAL A 167 -17.71 -10.56 9.04
N TYR A 168 -16.86 -11.57 8.91
CA TYR A 168 -17.29 -12.98 9.01
C TYR A 168 -17.78 -13.34 10.42
N PHE A 169 -17.21 -12.72 11.45
CA PHE A 169 -17.63 -12.90 12.84
C PHE A 169 -18.80 -11.99 13.27
N LYS A 170 -19.34 -11.15 12.37
CA LYS A 170 -20.48 -10.28 12.66
C LYS A 170 -21.71 -11.08 13.07
N TRP A 171 -21.91 -12.26 12.48
CA TRP A 171 -22.98 -13.20 12.83
C TRP A 171 -22.38 -14.44 13.47
N ARG A 172 -22.63 -14.61 14.77
CA ARG A 172 -22.04 -15.67 15.57
C ARG A 172 -23.13 -16.39 16.38
N HIS A 173 -23.23 -17.71 16.26
CA HIS A 173 -24.28 -18.52 16.90
C HIS A 173 -25.70 -18.00 16.60
N GLY A 174 -25.93 -17.50 15.38
CA GLY A 174 -27.22 -16.91 14.99
C GLY A 174 -27.54 -15.55 15.63
N LYS A 175 -26.62 -14.95 16.40
CA LYS A 175 -26.77 -13.62 17.01
C LYS A 175 -25.78 -12.62 16.39
N PRO A 176 -26.18 -11.35 16.20
CA PRO A 176 -25.25 -10.31 15.76
C PRO A 176 -24.30 -9.92 16.90
N SER A 177 -23.00 -9.88 16.62
CA SER A 177 -21.98 -9.37 17.55
C SER A 177 -21.73 -7.88 17.28
N MET A 178 -22.12 -7.03 18.22
CA MET A 178 -21.98 -5.57 18.09
C MET A 178 -20.51 -5.13 18.06
N ILE A 179 -19.64 -5.80 18.81
CA ILE A 179 -18.19 -5.51 18.84
C ILE A 179 -17.58 -5.72 17.45
N ASN A 180 -17.87 -6.86 16.82
CA ASN A 180 -17.34 -7.18 15.49
C ASN A 180 -17.90 -6.24 14.40
N LYS A 181 -19.13 -5.74 14.59
CA LYS A 181 -19.69 -4.69 13.74
C LYS A 181 -18.86 -3.40 13.84
N TYR A 182 -18.64 -2.88 15.05
CA TYR A 182 -17.84 -1.66 15.24
C TYR A 182 -16.41 -1.82 14.73
N LEU A 183 -15.75 -2.95 15.03
CA LEU A 183 -14.40 -3.23 14.54
C LEU A 183 -14.33 -3.30 13.01
N SER A 184 -15.33 -3.90 12.37
CA SER A 184 -15.43 -3.93 10.91
C SER A 184 -15.63 -2.55 10.32
N ASP A 185 -16.51 -1.73 10.91
CA ASP A 185 -16.82 -0.39 10.40
C ASP A 185 -15.59 0.53 10.56
N ILE A 186 -14.93 0.49 11.72
CA ILE A 186 -13.68 1.22 11.97
C ILE A 186 -12.56 0.74 11.05
N GLY A 187 -12.38 -0.57 10.91
CA GLY A 187 -11.34 -1.15 10.05
C GLY A 187 -11.53 -0.79 8.58
N PHE A 188 -12.78 -0.79 8.10
CA PHE A 188 -13.10 -0.32 6.75
C PHE A 188 -12.80 1.17 6.57
N LEU A 189 -13.11 2.01 7.56
CA LEU A 189 -12.79 3.44 7.52
C LEU A 189 -11.29 3.69 7.50
N LEU A 190 -10.52 3.01 8.36
CA LEU A 190 -9.06 3.13 8.39
C LEU A 190 -8.41 2.68 7.07
N PHE A 191 -8.89 1.56 6.50
CA PHE A 191 -8.45 1.08 5.20
C PHE A 191 -8.80 2.05 4.07
N ALA A 192 -10.03 2.59 4.07
CA ALA A 192 -10.44 3.58 3.07
C ALA A 192 -9.63 4.87 3.18
N LEU A 193 -9.34 5.34 4.40
CA LEU A 193 -8.50 6.51 4.65
C LEU A 193 -7.06 6.31 4.18
N SER A 194 -6.51 5.09 4.26
CA SER A 194 -5.17 4.81 3.75
C SER A 194 -5.09 4.78 2.23
N TRP A 195 -6.23 4.63 1.55
CA TRP A 195 -6.34 4.58 0.08
C TRP A 195 -6.87 5.86 -0.56
N LEU A 196 -7.46 6.77 0.21
CA LEU A 196 -7.90 8.05 -0.31
C LEU A 196 -6.65 8.83 -0.76
N PRO A 197 -6.57 9.23 -2.05
CA PRO A 197 -5.75 10.38 -2.39
C PRO A 197 -6.29 11.52 -1.52
N GLY A 198 -5.43 12.42 -1.04
CA GLY A 198 -5.83 13.50 -0.13
C GLY A 198 -7.10 14.24 -0.60
N PRO A 199 -7.76 15.01 0.28
CA PRO A 199 -9.04 15.68 0.03
C PRO A 199 -9.10 16.57 -1.24
N ASP A 200 -8.01 16.68 -2.00
CA ASP A 200 -7.86 17.34 -3.28
C ASP A 200 -8.24 16.44 -4.49
N ALA A 201 -8.64 15.18 -4.26
CA ALA A 201 -9.20 14.33 -5.30
C ALA A 201 -10.62 14.81 -5.63
N GLU A 202 -10.76 15.57 -6.72
CA GLU A 202 -12.07 15.93 -7.25
C GLU A 202 -12.96 14.67 -7.38
N PRO A 203 -14.24 14.76 -6.95
CA PRO A 203 -15.13 13.61 -7.01
C PRO A 203 -15.29 13.13 -8.46
N PRO A 204 -15.33 11.80 -8.70
CA PRO A 204 -15.58 11.28 -10.03
C PRO A 204 -16.89 11.87 -10.57
N ILE A 205 -16.82 12.36 -11.82
CA ILE A 205 -17.81 13.15 -12.58
C ILE A 205 -19.20 12.46 -12.74
N GLY A 206 -19.47 11.36 -12.05
CA GLY A 206 -20.72 10.59 -12.14
C GLY A 206 -21.83 10.91 -11.14
N LEU A 207 -21.59 11.67 -10.06
CA LEU A 207 -22.58 11.83 -8.98
C LEU A 207 -23.23 13.21 -8.85
N THR A 208 -22.75 14.21 -9.59
CA THR A 208 -23.42 15.53 -9.70
C THR A 208 -24.45 15.58 -10.84
N ALA A 209 -24.54 14.55 -11.69
CA ALA A 209 -25.44 14.53 -12.84
C ALA A 209 -26.87 14.02 -12.55
N LEU A 210 -27.13 13.43 -11.38
CA LEU A 210 -28.44 12.83 -11.08
C LEU A 210 -29.46 13.79 -10.45
N ASN A 211 -29.08 15.02 -10.09
CA ASN A 211 -29.99 16.03 -9.54
C ASN A 211 -30.06 17.35 -10.34
N ALA A 212 -29.53 17.37 -11.57
CA ALA A 212 -29.62 18.56 -12.41
C ALA A 212 -31.00 18.62 -13.10
N PRO A 213 -31.85 19.64 -12.83
CA PRO A 213 -33.09 19.83 -13.58
C PRO A 213 -32.77 20.05 -15.05
N LYS A 214 -33.45 19.26 -15.89
CA LYS A 214 -33.35 19.22 -17.36
C LYS A 214 -33.56 20.62 -17.95
N ARG A 215 -32.49 21.41 -18.13
CA ARG A 215 -32.53 22.66 -18.91
C ARG A 215 -31.75 22.50 -20.21
N ARG A 216 -32.55 22.55 -21.27
CA ARG A 216 -32.21 22.86 -22.66
C ARG A 216 -31.26 24.06 -22.74
N HIS A 217 -30.39 24.05 -23.75
CA HIS A 217 -29.52 25.15 -24.20
C HIS A 217 -28.30 25.48 -23.33
N GLN A 218 -27.13 24.98 -23.75
CA GLN A 218 -26.04 25.84 -24.24
C GLN A 218 -24.83 24.98 -24.65
N ARG A 219 -24.84 24.55 -25.92
CA ARG A 219 -23.61 24.23 -26.64
C ARG A 219 -22.92 25.57 -26.92
N HIS A 220 -22.01 26.05 -26.07
CA HIS A 220 -21.03 27.11 -26.44
C HIS A 220 -19.85 27.33 -25.46
N TYR A 221 -19.57 26.42 -24.52
CA TYR A 221 -18.43 26.57 -23.59
C TYR A 221 -17.34 25.50 -23.70
N LEU A 222 -17.47 24.57 -24.65
CA LEU A 222 -16.53 23.47 -24.92
C LEU A 222 -15.28 23.89 -25.73
N ARG A 223 -14.74 25.09 -25.47
CA ARG A 223 -13.57 25.61 -26.22
C ARG A 223 -12.55 26.43 -25.42
N LYS A 224 -12.58 26.41 -24.09
CA LYS A 224 -11.57 27.09 -23.23
C LYS A 224 -10.87 26.19 -22.20
N ALA A 225 -10.88 24.88 -22.37
CA ALA A 225 -10.19 23.92 -21.49
C ALA A 225 -9.09 23.11 -22.20
N LEU A 226 -8.52 23.67 -23.26
CA LEU A 226 -7.30 23.18 -23.90
C LEU A 226 -6.31 24.34 -23.85
N TYR A 227 -5.17 24.12 -23.18
CA TYR A 227 -4.04 25.03 -22.92
C TYR A 227 -4.13 25.93 -21.67
N GLY A 228 -3.20 25.69 -20.71
CA GLY A 228 -2.96 26.55 -19.55
C GLY A 228 -2.55 25.77 -18.29
N THR A 229 -1.35 25.16 -18.26
CA THR A 229 -0.15 25.67 -17.54
C THR A 229 -0.12 25.37 -16.04
N CYS A 230 0.70 24.39 -15.64
CA CYS A 230 1.33 24.33 -14.32
C CYS A 230 2.80 23.91 -14.49
N PHE A 231 3.63 24.88 -14.88
CA PHE A 231 5.08 24.84 -14.73
C PHE A 231 5.54 26.29 -14.54
N SER A 232 5.34 26.83 -13.34
CA SER A 232 5.96 28.10 -12.91
C SER A 232 5.62 28.39 -11.45
N GLU A 233 6.44 27.90 -10.52
CA GLU A 233 6.63 28.51 -9.20
C GLU A 233 8.12 28.35 -8.85
N LEU A 234 8.95 29.23 -9.41
CA LEU A 234 10.33 29.49 -8.99
C LEU A 234 10.30 30.88 -8.32
N PRO A 235 10.86 31.08 -7.11
CA PRO A 235 10.63 32.31 -6.34
C PRO A 235 11.29 33.53 -6.98
N LEU A 236 10.49 34.59 -7.16
CA LEU A 236 10.90 35.93 -7.57
C LEU A 236 11.79 36.58 -6.49
N LEU A 237 13.07 36.75 -6.80
CA LEU A 237 13.97 37.68 -6.11
C LEU A 237 13.80 39.09 -6.69
N HIS A 238 13.80 40.04 -5.77
CA HIS A 238 13.57 41.48 -5.94
C HIS A 238 14.48 42.16 -6.97
N GLY A 239 13.96 43.25 -7.54
CA GLY A 239 14.48 43.93 -8.73
C GLY A 239 15.88 44.55 -8.64
N GLY A 240 16.52 44.58 -9.81
CA GLY A 240 17.72 45.34 -10.14
C GLY A 240 17.90 45.33 -11.65
N GLY A 241 17.68 46.48 -12.31
CA GLY A 241 17.79 46.60 -13.78
C GLY A 241 19.23 46.45 -14.29
N PRO A 242 19.42 46.24 -15.60
CA PRO A 242 20.74 46.02 -16.19
C PRO A 242 21.56 47.32 -16.22
N VAL A 243 22.73 47.30 -15.58
CA VAL A 243 23.78 48.32 -15.71
C VAL A 243 24.65 47.93 -16.90
N LEU A 244 24.70 48.79 -17.92
CA LEU A 244 25.60 48.68 -19.07
C LEU A 244 27.07 48.83 -18.62
N PRO A 245 28.03 48.09 -19.23
CA PRO A 245 29.44 48.24 -18.90
C PRO A 245 30.01 49.55 -19.46
N ASP A 246 30.62 50.35 -18.58
CA ASP A 246 31.41 51.52 -18.92
C ASP A 246 32.73 51.09 -19.58
N THR A 247 33.03 51.65 -20.75
CA THR A 247 34.20 51.33 -21.60
C THR A 247 35.37 52.30 -21.41
N SER A 248 35.44 52.98 -20.26
CA SER A 248 36.39 54.07 -20.02
C SER A 248 37.79 53.67 -19.53
N ASN A 249 38.14 52.38 -19.38
CA ASN A 249 39.45 51.95 -18.83
C ASN A 249 40.21 50.91 -19.68
N LEU A 250 40.35 51.15 -20.98
CA LEU A 250 41.33 50.46 -21.84
C LEU A 250 42.31 51.48 -22.46
N LYS A 251 43.02 52.21 -21.59
CA LYS A 251 44.23 52.97 -21.92
C LYS A 251 45.17 53.06 -20.71
N SER A 252 45.77 51.96 -20.29
CA SER A 252 47.10 51.90 -19.66
C SER A 252 47.37 50.51 -19.09
N LEU A 253 48.52 49.95 -19.46
CA LEU A 253 49.14 48.66 -19.07
C LEU A 253 48.86 47.49 -20.02
#